data_AF-A0AAU0UZC4-F1
#
_entry.id   AF-A0AAU0UZC4-F1
#
_cell.length_a   1.000
_cell.length_b   1.000
_cell.length_c   1.000
_cell.angle_alpha   90.00
_cell.angle_beta   90.00
_cell.angle_gamma   90.00
#
_symmetry.space_group_name_H-M   'P 1'
#
loop_
_entity.id
_entity.type
_entity.pdbx_description
1 polymer ?
#
loop_
_entity_poly.entity_id
_entity_poly.type
_entity_poly.pdbx_seq_one_letter_code
_entity_poly.pdbx_strand_id
1 'polypeptide(L)'
;MIALSATDVRVCEACWNAPVTAARHTSTGRDLLCEECVEGDYPRRVDLFPPFGVYGLTARKVLNDGRHGSGPPKPPPNPGPPLPNPPPTPSPRGTPPV
;
A
#
# COMPACT_ATOMS: atom_id res chain seq x y z
N MET A 1 -18.57 25.67 5.96
CA MET A 1 -18.72 24.20 5.88
C MET A 1 -18.35 23.78 4.46
N ILE A 2 -17.41 22.85 4.31
CA ILE A 2 -16.95 22.42 2.99
C ILE A 2 -17.96 21.49 2.32
N ALA A 3 -18.08 21.58 0.99
CA ALA A 3 -18.91 20.66 0.22
C ALA A 3 -18.12 19.38 -0.10
N LEU A 4 -18.51 18.26 0.49
CA LEU A 4 -17.91 16.95 0.25
C LEU A 4 -18.82 16.11 -0.66
N SER A 5 -18.22 15.50 -1.67
CA SER A 5 -18.85 14.48 -2.52
C SER A 5 -18.92 13.13 -1.81
N ALA A 6 -19.60 12.16 -2.43
CA ALA A 6 -19.69 10.80 -1.91
C ALA A 6 -18.33 10.07 -1.88
N THR A 7 -17.42 10.44 -2.78
CA THR A 7 -16.07 9.83 -2.91
C THR A 7 -15.02 10.53 -2.06
N ASP A 8 -15.37 11.64 -1.42
CA ASP A 8 -14.40 12.40 -0.63
C ASP A 8 -14.10 11.75 0.72
N VAL A 9 -12.82 11.77 1.05
CA VAL A 9 -12.31 11.40 2.37
C VAL A 9 -12.94 12.30 3.43
N ARG A 10 -13.38 11.69 4.54
CA ARG A 10 -14.05 12.37 5.66
C ARG A 10 -13.11 12.74 6.81
N VAL A 11 -11.89 12.23 6.78
CA VAL A 11 -10.86 12.42 7.81
C VAL A 11 -9.66 13.13 7.20
N CYS A 12 -9.08 14.13 7.88
CA CYS A 12 -7.96 14.93 7.39
C CYS A 12 -6.83 14.08 6.77
N GLU A 13 -6.45 14.38 5.53
CA GLU A 13 -5.46 13.62 4.75
C GLU A 13 -4.02 13.74 5.29
N ALA A 14 -3.74 14.72 6.15
CA ALA A 14 -2.44 14.91 6.80
C ALA A 14 -2.33 14.11 8.11
N CYS A 15 -3.26 14.27 9.05
CA CYS A 15 -3.16 13.63 10.37
C CYS A 15 -3.86 12.26 10.45
N TRP A 16 -4.83 11.98 9.56
CA TRP A 16 -5.74 10.84 9.60
C TRP A 16 -6.49 10.65 10.93
N ASN A 17 -6.74 11.75 11.65
CA ASN A 17 -7.42 11.70 12.96
C ASN A 17 -8.62 12.65 13.04
N ALA A 18 -8.43 13.93 12.72
CA ALA A 18 -9.48 14.95 12.78
C ALA A 18 -10.41 14.90 11.55
N PRO A 19 -11.68 15.32 11.65
CA PRO A 19 -12.55 15.45 10.50
C PRO A 19 -12.06 16.54 9.53
N VAL A 20 -12.41 16.41 8.25
CA VAL A 20 -12.10 17.43 7.25
C VAL A 20 -12.96 18.66 7.50
N THR A 21 -12.33 19.83 7.60
CA THR A 21 -12.99 21.13 7.77
C THR A 21 -12.62 22.14 6.68
N ALA A 22 -11.56 21.88 5.92
CA ALA A 22 -11.06 22.74 4.86
C ALA A 22 -10.66 21.94 3.62
N ALA A 23 -10.74 22.58 2.45
CA ALA A 23 -10.23 22.07 1.19
C ALA A 23 -9.18 23.04 0.65
N ARG A 24 -7.92 22.59 0.52
CA ARG A 24 -6.80 23.35 -0.05
C ARG A 24 -6.61 22.93 -1.50
N HIS A 25 -6.58 23.87 -2.42
CA HIS A 25 -6.30 23.58 -3.84
C HIS A 25 -4.80 23.67 -4.11
N THR A 26 -4.25 22.64 -4.74
CA THR A 26 -2.84 22.53 -5.13
C THR A 26 -2.74 22.32 -6.65
N SER A 27 -1.53 22.42 -7.20
CA SER A 27 -1.30 22.15 -8.64
C SER A 27 -1.64 20.72 -9.05
N THR A 28 -1.60 19.78 -8.10
CA THR A 28 -1.87 18.35 -8.31
C THR A 28 -3.33 17.96 -8.02
N GLY A 29 -4.16 18.88 -7.52
CA GLY A 29 -5.56 18.59 -7.19
C GLY A 29 -6.05 19.36 -5.98
N ARG A 30 -6.76 18.67 -5.08
CA ARG A 30 -7.24 19.24 -3.82
C ARG A 30 -6.86 18.35 -2.65
N ASP A 31 -6.51 18.97 -1.55
CA ASP A 31 -6.22 18.32 -0.28
C ASP A 31 -7.37 18.58 0.69
N LEU A 32 -7.83 17.54 1.37
CA LEU A 32 -8.92 17.61 2.34
C LEU A 32 -8.32 17.55 3.76
N LEU A 33 -8.30 18.69 4.46
CA LEU A 33 -7.58 18.88 5.71
C LEU A 33 -8.49 19.35 6.86
N CYS A 34 -8.04 19.16 8.09
CA CYS A 34 -8.57 19.88 9.25
C CYS A 34 -7.94 21.29 9.32
N GLU A 35 -8.54 22.16 10.14
CA GLU A 35 -8.15 23.57 10.29
C GLU A 35 -6.68 23.72 10.70
N GLU A 36 -6.26 22.99 11.74
CA GLU A 36 -4.87 23.00 12.21
C GLU A 36 -3.87 22.56 11.12
N CYS A 37 -4.22 21.54 10.33
CA CYS A 37 -3.32 21.03 9.29
C CYS A 37 -3.26 21.96 8.08
N VAL A 38 -4.34 22.67 7.75
CA VAL A 38 -4.31 23.63 6.64
C VAL A 38 -3.56 24.91 7.02
N GLU A 39 -3.73 25.40 8.25
CA GLU A 39 -3.00 26.57 8.76
C GLU A 39 -1.50 26.29 8.93
N GLY A 40 -1.16 25.08 9.39
CA GLY A 40 0.23 24.64 9.52
C GLY A 40 0.90 24.18 8.23
N ASP A 41 0.24 24.32 7.08
CA ASP A 41 0.71 23.89 5.76
C ASP A 41 1.21 22.43 5.72
N TYR A 42 0.55 21.54 6.45
CA TYR A 42 0.98 20.14 6.53
C TYR A 42 0.78 19.43 5.17
N PRO A 43 1.75 18.59 4.72
CA PRO A 43 1.58 17.75 3.55
C PRO A 43 0.63 16.59 3.85
N ARG A 44 0.00 16.01 2.82
CA ARG A 44 -0.81 14.81 3.01
C ARG A 44 0.09 13.65 3.37
N ARG A 45 -0.38 12.77 4.26
CA ARG A 45 0.41 11.61 4.69
C ARG A 45 0.70 10.66 3.54
N VAL A 46 -0.16 10.59 2.51
CA VAL A 46 0.09 9.80 1.29
C VAL A 46 1.25 10.33 0.44
N ASP A 47 1.54 11.63 0.52
CA ASP A 47 2.69 12.23 -0.17
C ASP A 47 3.99 11.90 0.59
N LEU A 48 3.92 11.76 1.92
CA LEU A 48 5.02 11.30 2.77
C LEU A 48 5.23 9.77 2.69
N PHE A 49 4.14 9.02 2.57
CA PHE A 49 4.12 7.56 2.54
C PHE A 49 3.33 7.10 1.31
N PRO A 50 3.99 6.98 0.14
CA PRO A 50 3.35 6.45 -1.04
C PRO A 50 2.73 5.08 -0.72
N PRO A 51 1.56 4.72 -1.27
CA PRO A 51 0.79 3.53 -0.90
C PRO A 51 1.53 2.20 -1.06
N PHE A 52 2.66 2.19 -1.76
CA PHE A 52 3.57 1.04 -1.82
C PHE A 52 4.50 0.91 -0.61
N GLY A 53 4.35 1.75 0.42
CA GLY A 53 4.90 1.53 1.76
C GLY A 53 6.42 1.63 1.87
N VAL A 54 7.12 2.12 0.85
CA VAL A 54 8.58 2.19 0.89
C VAL A 54 9.07 3.63 0.88
N TYR A 55 9.42 4.12 2.08
CA TYR A 55 10.04 5.41 2.28
C TYR A 55 11.30 5.49 1.41
N GLY A 56 11.31 6.40 0.44
CA GLY A 56 12.48 6.65 -0.39
C GLY A 56 12.91 5.50 -1.32
N LEU A 57 12.18 4.39 -1.45
CA LEU A 57 12.41 3.38 -2.49
C LEU A 57 11.32 3.51 -3.56
N THR A 58 11.57 4.40 -4.52
CA THR A 58 10.83 4.39 -5.77
C THR A 58 10.97 3.02 -6.45
N ALA A 59 10.04 2.61 -7.31
CA ALA A 59 10.19 1.37 -8.09
C ALA A 59 11.57 1.27 -8.77
N ARG A 60 12.12 2.43 -9.18
CA ARG A 60 13.48 2.55 -9.72
C ARG A 60 14.57 2.17 -8.71
N LYS A 61 14.45 2.52 -7.43
CA LYS A 61 15.43 2.12 -6.41
C LYS A 61 15.28 0.64 -6.01
N VAL A 62 14.05 0.14 -5.90
CA VAL A 62 13.79 -1.29 -5.63
C VAL A 62 14.40 -2.18 -6.71
N LEU A 63 14.29 -1.77 -7.98
CA LEU A 63 14.87 -2.54 -9.10
C LEU A 63 16.40 -2.41 -9.21
N ASN A 64 17.01 -1.38 -8.63
CA ASN A 64 18.43 -1.06 -8.81
C ASN A 64 19.29 -1.22 -7.56
N ASP A 65 18.73 -1.52 -6.38
CA ASP A 65 19.51 -1.60 -5.13
C ASP A 65 20.27 -2.92 -4.96
N GLY A 66 20.12 -3.87 -5.91
CA GLY A 66 20.85 -5.14 -5.94
C GLY A 66 20.54 -6.09 -4.77
N ARG A 67 19.74 -5.63 -3.79
CA ARG A 67 19.29 -6.41 -2.63
C ARG A 67 17.98 -7.11 -2.93
N HIS A 68 17.20 -6.56 -3.85
CA HIS A 68 15.97 -7.15 -4.37
C HIS A 68 16.16 -7.59 -5.83
N GLY A 69 17.09 -8.53 -6.04
CA GLY A 69 17.29 -9.14 -7.35
C GLY A 69 16.00 -9.82 -7.85
N SER A 70 15.81 -9.82 -9.17
CA SER A 70 14.74 -10.58 -9.81
C SER A 70 14.87 -12.08 -9.49
N GLY A 71 13.82 -12.69 -8.97
CA GLY A 71 13.79 -14.13 -8.67
C GLY A 71 13.12 -14.44 -7.33
N PRO A 72 12.90 -15.73 -7.04
CA PRO A 72 12.38 -16.15 -5.75
C PRO A 72 13.35 -15.76 -4.61
N PRO A 73 12.84 -15.47 -3.40
CA PRO A 73 13.67 -15.10 -2.25
C PRO A 73 14.75 -16.14 -1.95
N LYS A 74 15.94 -15.68 -1.57
CA LYS A 74 17.00 -16.59 -1.12
C LYS A 74 16.54 -17.32 0.15
N PRO A 75 16.53 -18.66 0.18
CA PRO A 75 16.17 -19.40 1.38
C PRO A 75 17.17 -19.14 2.51
N PRO A 76 16.75 -19.27 3.78
CA PRO A 76 17.64 -19.12 4.92
C PRO A 76 18.79 -20.15 4.86
N PRO A 77 19.98 -19.85 5.43
CA PRO A 77 21.14 -20.76 5.39
C PRO A 77 20.87 -22.14 5.98
N ASN A 78 19.90 -22.26 6.89
CA ASN A 78 19.50 -23.52 7.50
C ASN A 78 17.96 -23.63 7.45
N PRO A 79 17.39 -24.17 6.35
CA PRO A 79 15.94 -24.19 6.13
C PRO A 79 15.18 -25.23 6.97
N GLY A 80 15.87 -25.93 7.87
CA GLY A 80 15.27 -27.00 8.67
C GLY A 80 14.96 -28.25 7.83
N PRO A 81 14.45 -29.31 8.48
CA PRO A 81 14.09 -30.55 7.79
C PRO A 81 12.92 -30.33 6.82
N PRO A 82 12.85 -31.10 5.73
CA PRO A 82 11.75 -31.01 4.77
C PRO A 82 10.42 -31.32 5.44
N LEU A 83 9.37 -30.62 5.02
CA LEU A 83 8.00 -30.95 5.42
C LEU A 83 7.64 -32.36 4.91
N PRO A 84 6.85 -33.13 5.67
CA PRO A 84 6.32 -34.40 5.19
C PRO A 84 5.49 -34.18 3.92
N ASN A 85 5.58 -35.10 2.97
CA ASN A 85 4.81 -35.03 1.73
C ASN A 85 3.31 -34.94 2.05
N PRO A 86 2.57 -33.98 1.47
CA PRO A 86 1.13 -33.96 1.61
C PRO A 86 0.53 -35.23 1.00
N PRO A 87 -0.62 -35.71 1.52
CA PRO A 87 -1.32 -36.83 0.91
C PRO A 87 -1.66 -36.52 -0.56
N PRO A 88 -1.74 -37.54 -1.43
CA PRO A 88 -2.12 -37.34 -2.83
C PRO A 88 -3.43 -36.56 -2.93
N THR A 89 -3.47 -35.55 -3.79
CA THR A 89 -4.73 -34.89 -4.12
C THR A 89 -5.71 -35.95 -4.64
N PRO A 90 -6.94 -36.05 -4.10
CA PRO A 90 -7.94 -36.97 -4.62
C PRO A 90 -8.18 -36.71 -6.10
N SER A 91 -8.26 -37.78 -6.90
CA SER A 91 -8.56 -37.66 -8.33
C SER A 91 -9.87 -36.87 -8.54
N PRO A 92 -9.91 -35.94 -9.51
CA PRO A 92 -11.16 -35.28 -9.88
C PRO A 92 -12.23 -36.31 -10.21
N ARG A 93 -13.43 -36.14 -9.65
CA ARG A 93 -14.53 -37.07 -9.87
C ARG A 93 -15.06 -36.88 -11.29
N GLY A 94 -14.71 -37.81 -12.20
CA GLY A 94 -15.43 -38.00 -13.46
C GLY A 94 -14.68 -37.63 -14.75
N THR A 95 -13.57 -38.30 -15.05
CA THR A 95 -13.10 -38.40 -16.45
C THR A 95 -13.61 -39.72 -17.05
N PRO A 96 -14.54 -39.69 -18.03
CA PRO A 96 -14.93 -40.91 -18.75
C PRO A 96 -13.76 -41.42 -19.61
N PRO A 97 -13.63 -42.75 -19.78
CA PRO A 97 -12.60 -43.31 -20.66
C PRO A 97 -12.88 -42.94 -22.13
N VAL A 98 -11.80 -42.73 -22.88
CA VAL A 98 -11.78 -42.52 -24.34
C VAL A 98 -12.17 -43.81 -25.06
#